data_AF-A0A853FTT6-F1
#
_entry.id   AF-A0A853FTT6-F1
#
_cell.length_a   1.000
_cell.length_b   1.000
_cell.length_c   1.000
_cell.angle_alpha   90.00
_cell.angle_beta   90.00
_cell.angle_gamma   90.00
#
_symmetry.space_group_name_H-M   'P 1'
#
loop_
_entity.id
_entity.type
_entity.pdbx_description
1 polymer ?
#
loop_
_entity_poly.entity_id
_entity_poly.type
_entity_poly.pdbx_seq_one_letter_code
_entity_poly.pdbx_strand_id
1 'polypeptide(L)' 'MPTPDHNNLNDVDAPVPWMQRLLDSPFILLTLGVMIPMIVYNLWGVIEILLLPTAQ' A
#
# COMPACT_ATOMS: atom_id res chain seq x y z
N MET A 1 -21.07 4.35 35.77
CA MET A 1 -20.42 3.71 34.61
C MET A 1 -19.40 4.71 34.08
N PRO A 2 -18.09 4.39 34.08
CA PRO A 2 -17.09 5.27 33.48
C PRO A 2 -17.28 5.24 31.96
N THR A 3 -17.43 6.39 31.33
CA THR A 3 -17.41 6.51 29.87
C THR A 3 -16.01 6.18 29.36
N PRO A 4 -15.84 5.53 28.20
CA PRO A 4 -14.52 5.39 27.61
C PRO A 4 -14.05 6.78 27.18
N ASP A 5 -12.91 7.22 27.70
CA ASP A 5 -12.37 8.55 27.45
C ASP A 5 -11.85 8.62 26.01
N HIS A 6 -12.66 9.14 25.08
CA HIS A 6 -12.35 9.22 23.65
C HIS A 6 -11.31 10.29 23.27
N ASN A 7 -10.52 10.80 24.22
CA ASN A 7 -9.66 11.97 24.01
C ASN A 7 -8.16 11.64 24.19
N ASN A 8 -7.62 10.79 23.31
CA ASN A 8 -6.18 10.51 23.26
C ASN A 8 -5.60 10.52 21.83
N LEU A 9 -6.30 11.14 20.87
CA LEU A 9 -5.82 11.27 19.48
C LEU A 9 -4.87 12.46 19.28
N ASN A 10 -4.79 13.36 20.26
CA ASN A 10 -4.03 14.62 20.19
C ASN A 10 -2.83 14.64 21.15
N ASP A 11 -2.37 13.48 21.61
CA ASP A 11 -1.15 13.40 22.41
C ASP A 11 0.04 13.70 21.50
N VAL A 12 0.59 14.91 21.64
CA VAL A 12 1.67 15.44 20.78
C VAL A 12 2.98 14.68 20.99
N ASP A 13 3.11 13.99 22.13
CA ASP A 13 4.27 13.16 22.47
C ASP A 13 4.13 11.70 22.03
N ALA A 14 2.99 11.33 21.42
CA ALA A 14 2.79 9.98 20.91
C ALA A 14 3.74 9.68 19.72
N PRO A 15 4.32 8.46 19.66
CA PRO A 15 5.21 8.10 18.57
C PRO A 15 4.47 8.08 17.22
N VAL A 16 5.05 8.75 16.22
CA VAL A 16 4.48 8.81 14.87
C VAL A 16 4.20 7.40 14.32
N PRO A 17 2.96 7.12 13.87
CA PRO A 17 2.59 5.82 13.30
C PRO A 17 3.48 5.38 12.13
N TRP A 18 3.78 4.08 12.05
CA TRP A 18 4.66 3.53 11.02
C TRP A 18 4.15 3.75 9.59
N MET A 19 2.83 3.65 9.39
CA MET A 19 2.21 3.84 8.07
C MET A 19 2.36 5.28 7.60
N GLN A 20 2.29 6.24 8.53
CA GLN A 20 2.49 7.65 8.23
C GLN A 20 3.94 7.88 7.75
N ARG A 21 4.94 7.35 8.47
CA ARG A 21 6.35 7.45 8.04
C ARG A 21 6.62 6.82 6.67
N LEU A 22 5.93 5.72 6.35
CA LEU A 22 6.02 5.06 5.05
C LEU A 22 5.47 5.95 3.92
N LEU A 23 4.35 6.63 4.17
CA LEU A 23 3.68 7.50 3.21
C LEU A 23 4.21 8.95 3.20
N ASP A 24 5.00 9.39 4.17
CA ASP A 24 5.57 10.74 4.20
C ASP A 24 6.76 10.91 3.25
N SER A 25 7.36 9.81 2.79
CA SER A 25 8.55 9.84 1.93
C SER A 25 8.16 9.86 0.44
N PRO A 26 8.41 10.95 -0.30
CA PRO A 26 7.96 11.08 -1.69
C PRO A 26 8.57 10.03 -2.63
N PHE A 27 9.81 9.60 -2.40
CA PHE A 27 10.44 8.53 -3.17
C PHE A 27 9.85 7.15 -2.88
N ILE A 28 9.43 6.89 -1.64
CA ILE A 28 8.77 5.63 -1.27
C ILE A 28 7.40 5.58 -1.93
N LEU A 29 6.63 6.67 -1.83
CA LEU A 29 5.35 6.83 -2.52
C LEU A 29 5.49 6.63 -4.03
N LEU A 30 6.48 7.26 -4.68
CA LEU A 30 6.74 7.09 -6.11
C LEU A 30 7.14 5.66 -6.47
N THR A 31 8.04 5.06 -5.68
CA THR A 31 8.50 3.70 -5.89
C THR A 31 7.33 2.74 -5.79
N LEU A 32 6.51 2.86 -4.75
CA LEU A 32 5.34 2.03 -4.55
C LEU A 32 4.31 2.26 -5.66
N GLY A 33 4.10 3.51 -6.07
CA GLY A 33 3.20 3.91 -7.14
C GLY A 33 3.59 3.38 -8.53
N VAL A 34 4.89 3.18 -8.80
CA VAL A 34 5.37 2.60 -10.07
C VAL A 34 5.53 1.08 -9.96
N MET A 35 6.08 0.58 -8.85
CA MET A 35 6.36 -0.85 -8.65
C MET A 35 5.09 -1.69 -8.53
N ILE A 36 4.06 -1.22 -7.83
CA ILE A 36 2.80 -1.98 -7.71
C ILE A 36 2.18 -2.26 -9.08
N PRO A 37 1.85 -1.25 -9.92
CA PRO A 37 1.27 -1.52 -11.22
C PRO A 37 2.24 -2.27 -12.13
N MET A 38 3.54 -1.98 -12.06
CA MET A 38 4.55 -2.73 -12.83
C MET A 38 4.45 -4.24 -12.53
N ILE A 39 4.43 -4.64 -11.27
CA ILE A 39 4.34 -6.05 -10.87
C ILE A 39 2.97 -6.61 -11.26
N VAL A 40 1.88 -5.94 -10.89
CA VAL A 40 0.51 -6.43 -11.15
C VAL A 40 0.26 -6.65 -12.63
N TYR A 41 0.59 -5.68 -13.49
CA TYR A 41 0.36 -5.80 -14.93
C TYR A 41 1.32 -6.78 -15.61
N ASN A 42 2.56 -6.92 -15.14
CA ASN A 42 3.46 -7.94 -15.67
C ASN A 42 2.95 -9.34 -15.31
N LEU A 43 2.60 -9.58 -14.04
CA LEU A 43 2.09 -10.89 -13.60
C LEU A 43 0.79 -11.24 -14.32
N TRP A 44 -0.14 -10.29 -14.40
CA TRP A 44 -1.38 -10.48 -15.14
C TRP A 44 -1.10 -10.77 -16.62
N GLY A 45 -0.26 -9.98 -17.28
CA GLY A 45 0.10 -10.21 -18.68
C GLY A 45 0.75 -11.57 -18.94
N VAL A 46 1.60 -12.06 -18.03
CA VAL A 46 2.17 -13.40 -18.12
C VAL A 46 1.08 -14.47 -17.97
N ILE A 47 0.15 -14.32 -17.02
CA ILE A 47 -0.98 -15.23 -16.85
C ILE A 47 -1.83 -15.29 -18.12
N GLU A 48 -2.16 -14.13 -18.72
CA GLU A 48 -2.91 -14.07 -19.99
C GLU A 48 -2.20 -14.84 -21.11
N ILE A 49 -0.88 -14.67 -21.26
CA ILE A 49 -0.10 -15.38 -22.28
C ILE A 49 -0.11 -16.89 -22.05
N LEU A 50 0.03 -17.35 -20.80
CA LEU A 50 0.04 -18.77 -20.45
C LEU A 50 -1.34 -19.43 -20.63
N LEU A 51 -2.42 -18.67 -20.47
CA LEU A 51 -3.80 -19.15 -20.63
C LEU A 51 -4.32 -18.98 -22.05
N LEU A 52 -3.61 -18.26 -22.92
CA LEU A 52 -4.01 -18.08 -24.30
C LEU A 52 -3.98 -19.44 -25.02
N PRO A 53 -5.11 -19.90 -25.59
CA PRO A 53 -5.11 -21.11 -26.38
C PRO A 53 -4.19 -20.93 -27.57
N THR A 54 -3.21 -21.82 -27.71
CA THR A 54 -2.41 -21.89 -28.93
C THR A 54 -3.34 -22.19 -30.08
N ALA A 55 -3.37 -21.32 -31.10
CA ALA A 55 -4.12 -21.59 -32.31
C ALA A 55 -3.69 -22.96 -32.86
N GLN A 56 -4.64 -23.88 -32.94
CA GLN A 56 -4.46 -25.20 -33.57
C GLN A 56 -4.40 -25.05 -35.09
#